data_AF-A0A161X908-F1
#
_entry.id   AF-A0A161X908-F1
#
_cell.length_a   1.000
_cell.length_b   1.000
_cell.length_c   1.000
_cell.angle_alpha   90.00
_cell.angle_beta   90.00
_cell.angle_gamma   90.00
#
_symmetry.space_group_name_H-M   'P 1'
#
loop_
_entity.id
_entity.type
_entity.pdbx_description
1 polymer ?
#
loop_
_entity_poly.entity_id
_entity_poly.type
_entity_poly.pdbx_seq_one_letter_code
_entity_poly.pdbx_strand_id
1 'polypeptide(L)'
;MSDFSTDDFEEILDSIKHKISDFVLCDDIRSIESNFNTKGMVFKVKNNPRKDGTVIVGEDNGVIAVDISLADNAVRNFILDDKNDIDGIKNIVGWFEENYRLEESLR
;
A
#
# COMPACT_ATOMS: atom_id res chain seq x y z
N MET A 1 4.43 -18.76 -16.38
CA MET A 1 5.35 -17.82 -15.71
C MET A 1 4.51 -16.64 -15.30
N SER A 2 4.82 -16.00 -14.17
CA SER A 2 4.16 -14.76 -13.78
C SER A 2 4.45 -13.69 -14.83
N ASP A 3 3.45 -12.87 -15.15
CA ASP A 3 3.62 -11.69 -16.02
C ASP A 3 4.17 -10.47 -15.23
N PHE A 4 4.36 -10.62 -13.92
CA PHE A 4 4.79 -9.56 -13.00
C PHE A 4 6.09 -9.91 -12.27
N SER A 5 6.91 -8.90 -12.06
CA SER A 5 8.20 -8.99 -11.38
C SER A 5 8.17 -8.29 -10.02
N THR A 6 9.17 -8.58 -9.18
CA THR A 6 9.39 -7.84 -7.92
C THR A 6 9.49 -6.34 -8.12
N ASP A 7 10.04 -5.93 -9.27
CA ASP A 7 10.35 -4.54 -9.57
C ASP A 7 9.05 -3.79 -9.89
N ASP A 8 8.09 -4.46 -10.55
CA ASP A 8 6.75 -3.90 -10.78
C ASP A 8 6.04 -3.62 -9.45
N PHE A 9 6.20 -4.49 -8.45
CA PHE A 9 5.60 -4.28 -7.12
C PHE A 9 6.27 -3.15 -6.36
N GLU A 10 7.58 -2.97 -6.54
CA GLU A 10 8.34 -1.86 -5.96
C GLU A 10 7.91 -0.52 -6.56
N GLU A 11 7.74 -0.44 -7.89
CA GLU A 11 7.23 0.76 -8.59
C GLU A 11 5.82 1.15 -8.11
N ILE A 12 4.93 0.17 -7.92
CA ILE A 12 3.57 0.41 -7.40
C ILE A 12 3.64 0.99 -5.98
N LEU A 13 4.44 0.38 -5.10
CA LEU A 13 4.62 0.85 -3.73
C LEU A 13 5.24 2.24 -3.67
N ASP A 14 6.22 2.55 -4.51
CA ASP A 14 6.82 3.87 -4.59
C ASP A 14 5.81 4.93 -5.07
N SER A 15 4.98 4.59 -6.05
CA SER A 15 3.90 5.46 -6.53
C SER A 15 2.89 5.78 -5.42
N ILE A 16 2.50 4.76 -4.64
CA ILE A 16 1.62 4.95 -3.48
C ILE A 16 2.33 5.80 -2.42
N LYS A 17 3.56 5.44 -2.03
CA LYS A 17 4.39 6.13 -1.03
C LYS A 17 4.52 7.62 -1.33
N HIS A 18 4.84 7.97 -2.57
CA HIS A 18 5.00 9.36 -2.99
C HIS A 18 3.71 10.18 -2.85
N LYS A 19 2.55 9.55 -3.03
CA LYS A 19 1.24 10.23 -2.97
C LYS A 19 0.68 10.36 -1.55
N ILE A 20 1.07 9.47 -0.64
CA ILE A 20 0.57 9.47 0.75
C ILE A 20 1.55 10.09 1.76
N SER A 21 2.79 10.37 1.35
CA SER A 21 3.85 10.88 2.22
C SER A 21 3.54 12.23 2.88
N ASP A 22 2.56 12.97 2.34
CA ASP A 22 2.15 14.26 2.90
C ASP A 22 1.39 14.12 4.23
N PHE A 23 0.77 12.97 4.50
CA PHE A 23 -0.08 12.78 5.68
C PHE A 23 0.19 11.47 6.45
N VAL A 24 1.03 10.56 5.94
CA VAL A 24 1.58 9.43 6.69
C VAL A 24 3.08 9.29 6.47
N LEU A 25 3.80 8.77 7.48
CA LEU A 25 5.21 8.45 7.35
C LEU A 25 5.36 7.04 6.78
N CYS A 26 6.11 6.88 5.69
CA CYS A 26 6.36 5.57 5.09
C CYS A 26 7.79 5.13 5.33
N ASP A 27 7.97 3.89 5.80
CA ASP A 27 9.26 3.23 5.91
C ASP A 27 9.78 2.81 4.51
N ASP A 28 10.94 2.17 4.46
CA ASP A 28 11.51 1.63 3.22
C ASP A 28 10.71 0.43 2.70
N ILE A 29 10.67 0.30 1.38
CA ILE A 29 10.08 -0.85 0.71
C ILE A 29 11.02 -2.03 0.90
N ARG A 30 10.46 -3.17 1.30
CA ARG A 30 11.21 -4.41 1.54
C ARG A 30 10.46 -5.61 1.02
N SER A 31 11.21 -6.65 0.68
CA SER A 31 10.65 -7.97 0.47
C SER A 31 10.04 -8.46 1.78
N ILE A 32 8.86 -9.06 1.70
CA ILE A 32 8.28 -9.75 2.85
C ILE A 32 8.79 -11.18 2.79
N GLU A 33 9.58 -11.57 3.79
CA GLU A 33 10.23 -12.89 3.82
C GLU A 33 9.17 -14.01 3.86
N SER A 34 8.85 -14.53 2.67
CA SER A 34 8.03 -15.71 2.44
C SER A 34 8.29 -16.23 1.04
N ASN A 35 7.85 -17.45 0.73
CA ASN A 35 7.95 -18.07 -0.59
C ASN A 35 7.11 -17.37 -1.69
N PHE A 36 6.57 -16.18 -1.42
CA PHE A 36 5.74 -15.41 -2.34
C PHE A 36 6.51 -14.21 -2.88
N ASN A 37 6.36 -13.98 -4.19
CA ASN A 37 6.89 -12.80 -4.86
C ASN A 37 6.09 -11.57 -4.39
N THR A 38 6.50 -10.95 -3.29
CA THR A 38 5.78 -9.84 -2.64
C THR A 38 6.74 -8.77 -2.14
N LYS A 39 6.27 -7.53 -2.15
CA LYS A 39 6.94 -6.37 -1.55
C LYS A 39 5.98 -5.71 -0.58
N GLY A 40 6.50 -5.00 0.40
CA GLY A 40 5.66 -4.19 1.27
C GLY A 40 6.39 -3.03 1.92
N MET A 41 5.61 -2.09 2.44
CA MET A 41 6.08 -0.95 3.21
C MET A 41 5.20 -0.76 4.44
N VAL A 42 5.81 -0.31 5.53
CA VAL A 42 5.08 0.10 6.73
C VAL A 42 4.74 1.58 6.61
N PHE A 43 3.54 1.97 7.01
CA PHE A 43 3.17 3.38 7.18
C PHE A 43 2.78 3.65 8.64
N LYS A 44 3.09 4.87 9.11
CA LYS A 44 2.90 5.31 10.49
C LYS A 44 2.22 6.66 10.55
N VAL A 45 1.31 6.81 11.51
CA VAL A 45 0.60 8.06 11.77
C VAL A 45 1.19 8.70 13.02
N LYS A 46 1.87 9.85 12.87
CA LYS A 46 2.62 10.52 13.95
C LYS A 46 1.87 10.63 15.29
N ASN A 47 0.57 10.85 15.22
CA ASN A 47 -0.27 11.15 16.37
C ASN A 47 -1.34 10.06 16.62
N ASN A 48 -1.31 8.92 15.92
CA ASN A 48 -2.25 7.82 16.16
C ASN A 48 -1.66 6.45 15.79
N PRO A 49 -0.79 5.86 16.65
CA PRO A 49 -0.15 4.57 16.37
C PRO A 49 -1.12 3.39 16.17
N ARG A 50 -2.38 3.53 16.60
CA ARG A 50 -3.42 2.50 16.35
C ARG A 50 -3.84 2.44 14.88
N LYS A 51 -3.48 3.46 14.10
CA LYS A 51 -3.69 3.52 12.66
C LYS A 51 -2.42 3.24 11.87
N ASP A 52 -1.35 2.80 12.51
CA ASP A 52 -0.19 2.30 11.80
C ASP A 52 -0.59 1.03 11.02
N GLY A 53 0.13 0.76 9.94
CA GLY A 53 -0.19 -0.37 9.09
C GLY A 53 0.91 -0.74 8.12
N THR A 54 0.61 -1.72 7.28
CA THR A 54 1.51 -2.23 6.24
C THR A 54 0.74 -2.30 4.93
N VAL A 55 1.35 -1.81 3.85
CA VAL A 55 0.89 -2.05 2.48
C VAL A 55 1.74 -3.16 1.90
N ILE A 56 1.10 -4.18 1.34
CA ILE A 56 1.71 -5.35 0.71
C ILE A 56 1.22 -5.42 -0.72
N VAL A 57 2.14 -5.60 -1.67
CA VAL A 57 1.83 -5.81 -3.09
C VAL A 57 2.38 -7.17 -3.50
N GLY A 58 1.57 -7.93 -4.20
CA GLY A 58 1.92 -9.23 -4.73
C GLY A 58 1.05 -9.62 -5.90
N GLU A 59 1.36 -10.75 -6.52
CA GLU A 59 0.49 -11.37 -7.50
C GLU A 59 -0.33 -12.49 -6.87
N ASP A 60 -1.62 -12.53 -7.19
CA ASP A 60 -2.48 -13.67 -6.96
C ASP A 60 -3.19 -14.05 -8.26
N ASN A 61 -3.00 -15.28 -8.75
CA ASN A 61 -3.65 -15.82 -9.95
C ASN A 61 -3.58 -14.92 -11.21
N GLY A 62 -2.46 -14.24 -11.45
CA GLY A 62 -2.27 -13.39 -12.63
C GLY A 62 -2.88 -11.99 -12.51
N VAL A 63 -3.29 -11.57 -11.31
CA VAL A 63 -3.65 -10.18 -11.01
C VAL A 63 -2.76 -9.64 -9.88
N ILE A 64 -2.56 -8.33 -9.85
CA ILE A 64 -1.80 -7.69 -8.78
C ILE A 64 -2.76 -7.37 -7.63
N ALA A 65 -2.50 -7.96 -6.46
CA ALA A 65 -3.22 -7.69 -5.23
C ALA A 65 -2.43 -6.69 -4.37
N VAL A 66 -3.16 -5.72 -3.81
CA VAL A 66 -2.63 -4.75 -2.84
C VAL A 66 -3.42 -4.88 -1.54
N ASP A 67 -2.76 -5.37 -0.50
CA ASP A 67 -3.32 -5.51 0.84
C ASP A 67 -2.81 -4.42 1.77
N ILE A 68 -3.72 -3.79 2.50
CA ILE A 68 -3.42 -2.82 3.54
C ILE A 68 -3.89 -3.38 4.87
N SER A 69 -2.95 -3.77 5.72
CA SER A 69 -3.23 -4.25 7.08
C SER A 69 -3.09 -3.11 8.07
N LEU A 70 -4.08 -2.96 8.96
CA LEU A 70 -4.07 -2.01 10.06
C LEU A 70 -3.73 -2.70 11.38
N ALA A 71 -3.22 -1.92 12.35
CA ALA A 71 -2.85 -2.42 13.68
C ALA A 71 -4.03 -3.02 14.49
N ASP A 72 -5.28 -2.81 14.09
CA ASP A 72 -6.48 -3.41 14.67
C ASP A 72 -6.93 -4.72 14.01
N ASN A 73 -6.08 -5.30 13.15
CA ASN A 73 -6.35 -6.47 12.30
C ASN A 73 -7.40 -6.24 11.20
N ALA A 74 -7.81 -5.01 10.91
CA ALA A 74 -8.56 -4.74 9.70
C ALA A 74 -7.64 -4.88 8.48
N VAL A 75 -8.15 -5.52 7.43
CA VAL A 75 -7.46 -5.64 6.15
C VAL A 75 -8.33 -5.02 5.07
N ARG A 76 -7.73 -4.15 4.26
CA ARG A 76 -8.33 -3.60 3.05
C ARG A 76 -7.58 -4.15 1.85
N ASN A 77 -8.30 -4.74 0.91
CA ASN A 77 -7.75 -5.30 -0.31
C ASN A 77 -8.16 -4.45 -1.52
N PHE A 78 -7.23 -4.31 -2.47
CA PHE A 78 -7.45 -3.75 -3.80
C PHE A 78 -6.84 -4.70 -4.83
N ILE A 79 -7.41 -4.70 -6.03
CA ILE A 79 -6.87 -5.42 -7.18
C ILE A 79 -6.53 -4.38 -8.24
N LEU A 80 -5.35 -4.50 -8.84
CA LEU A 80 -4.92 -3.71 -9.98
C LEU A 80 -5.00 -4.57 -11.24
N ASP A 81 -5.51 -3.99 -12.32
CA ASP A 81 -5.63 -4.68 -13.61
C ASP A 81 -4.25 -4.97 -14.23
N ASP A 82 -3.31 -4.04 -14.06
CA ASP A 82 -1.90 -4.20 -14.41
C ASP A 82 -1.01 -3.23 -13.60
N LYS A 83 0.32 -3.30 -13.81
CA LYS A 83 1.30 -2.49 -13.08
C LYS A 83 1.18 -0.97 -13.27
N ASN A 84 0.55 -0.54 -14.36
CA ASN A 84 0.30 0.85 -14.70
C ASN A 84 -1.17 1.24 -14.47
N ASP A 85 -1.92 0.49 -13.65
CA ASP A 85 -3.31 0.82 -13.33
C ASP A 85 -3.38 2.11 -12.50
N ILE A 86 -3.40 3.24 -13.21
CA ILE A 86 -3.42 4.59 -12.62
C ILE A 86 -4.68 4.78 -11.78
N ASP A 87 -5.82 4.24 -12.20
CA ASP A 87 -7.09 4.43 -11.50
C ASP A 87 -7.18 3.53 -10.26
N GLY A 88 -6.65 2.31 -10.32
CA GLY A 88 -6.42 1.47 -9.15
C GLY A 88 -5.51 2.13 -8.11
N ILE A 89 -4.38 2.71 -8.53
CA ILE A 89 -3.49 3.48 -7.64
C ILE A 89 -4.21 4.69 -7.04
N LYS A 90 -4.99 5.44 -7.84
CA LYS A 90 -5.80 6.56 -7.31
C LYS A 90 -6.82 6.10 -6.27
N ASN A 91 -7.46 4.95 -6.47
CA ASN A 91 -8.43 4.41 -5.51
C ASN A 91 -7.77 4.04 -4.18
N ILE A 92 -6.57 3.44 -4.21
CA ILE A 92 -5.77 3.16 -3.03
C ILE A 92 -5.42 4.45 -2.29
N VAL A 93 -4.93 5.45 -3.02
CA VAL A 93 -4.57 6.76 -2.44
C VAL A 93 -5.79 7.50 -1.90
N GLY A 94 -6.92 7.48 -2.60
CA GLY A 94 -8.16 8.10 -2.14
C GLY A 94 -8.64 7.51 -0.83
N TRP A 95 -8.54 6.18 -0.65
CA TRP A 95 -8.81 5.55 0.64
C TRP A 95 -7.89 6.06 1.74
N PHE A 96 -6.59 6.24 1.46
CA PHE A 96 -5.65 6.85 2.40
C PHE A 96 -6.04 8.31 2.73
N GLU A 97 -6.45 9.11 1.75
CA GLU A 97 -6.90 10.48 2.00
C GLU A 97 -8.14 10.53 2.90
N GLU A 98 -9.14 9.70 2.62
CA GLU A 98 -10.38 9.64 3.41
C GLU A 98 -10.13 9.23 4.87
N ASN A 99 -9.18 8.33 5.12
CA ASN A 99 -8.97 7.74 6.45
C ASN A 99 -7.89 8.44 7.29
N TYR A 100 -7.00 9.20 6.67
CA TYR A 100 -5.82 9.78 7.32
C TYR A 100 -5.70 11.29 7.14
N ARG A 101 -6.02 11.84 5.95
CA ARG A 101 -5.87 13.28 5.66
C ARG A 101 -6.91 14.13 6.37
N LEU A 102 -8.15 13.67 6.44
CA LEU A 102 -9.24 14.38 7.14
C LEU A 102 -9.05 14.45 8.66
N GLU A 103 -8.23 13.58 9.26
CA GLU A 103 -7.94 13.63 10.69
C GLU A 103 -6.83 14.61 11.06
N GLU A 104 -5.94 14.98 10.12
CA GLU A 104 -5.00 16.08 10.37
C GLU A 104 -5.71 17.43 10.43
N SER A 105 -6.76 17.65 9.63
CA SER A 105 -7.48 18.93 9.59
C SER A 105 -8.45 19.14 10.76
N LEU A 106 -8.78 18.09 11.51
CA LEU A 106 -9.63 18.14 12.71
C LEU A 106 -8.83 18.23 14.02
N ARG A 107 -7.49 18.28 13.94
CA ARG A 107 -6.57 18.42 15.08
C ARG A 107 -6.03 19.83 15.20
#